data_AF-A0AAV1SES5-F1
#
_entry.id   AF-A0AAV1SES5-F1
#
_cell.length_a   1.000
_cell.length_b   1.000
_cell.length_c   1.000
_cell.angle_alpha   90.00
_cell.angle_beta   90.00
_cell.angle_gamma   90.00
#
_symmetry.space_group_name_H-M   'P 1'
#
loop_
_entity.id
_entity.type
_entity.pdbx_description
1 polymer ?
#
loop_
_entity_poly.entity_id
_entity_poly.type
_entity_poly.pdbx_seq_one_letter_code
_entity_poly.pdbx_strand_id
1 'polypeptide(L)'
;MGLAARNAMEAGSNGVEIHGAHGYLIELFTEDQVNDRTNQYGGSLKNHSRFALEIVESISNEIGADKVGTRLSLYATSIEA
;
A
#
# COMPACT_ATOMS: atom_id res chain seq x y z
N MET A 1 -1.27 -6.70 10.11
CA MET A 1 -1.87 -5.61 9.31
C MET A 1 -3.39 -5.74 9.14
N GLY A 2 -3.99 -6.93 9.29
CA GLY A 2 -5.42 -7.15 9.03
C GLY A 2 -6.43 -6.59 10.06
N LEU A 3 -6.03 -6.16 11.26
CA LEU A 3 -6.99 -5.75 12.30
C LEU A 3 -7.93 -4.63 11.85
N ALA A 4 -7.43 -3.59 11.18
CA ALA A 4 -8.27 -2.49 10.69
C ALA A 4 -9.28 -2.97 9.62
N ALA A 5 -8.85 -3.89 8.74
CA ALA A 5 -9.71 -4.48 7.73
C ALA A 5 -10.79 -5.37 8.37
N ARG A 6 -10.42 -6.21 9.35
CA ARG A 6 -11.36 -7.02 10.13
C ARG A 6 -12.40 -6.15 10.82
N ASN A 7 -11.97 -5.09 11.49
CA ASN A 7 -12.88 -4.15 12.16
C ASN A 7 -13.84 -3.50 11.15
N ALA A 8 -13.38 -3.15 9.95
CA ALA A 8 -14.25 -2.60 8.91
C ALA A 8 -15.31 -3.61 8.45
N MET A 9 -14.95 -4.89 8.32
CA MET A 9 -15.89 -5.97 8.02
C MET A 9 -16.89 -6.18 9.16
N GLU A 10 -16.43 -6.19 10.42
CA GLU A 10 -17.29 -6.30 11.61
C GLU A 10 -18.26 -5.12 11.75
N ALA A 11 -17.86 -3.94 11.30
CA ALA A 11 -18.70 -2.74 11.22
C ALA A 11 -19.70 -2.76 10.03
N GLY A 12 -19.68 -3.77 9.18
CA GLY A 12 -20.62 -3.94 8.06
C GLY A 12 -20.16 -3.34 6.72
N SER A 13 -18.88 -3.01 6.56
CA SER A 13 -18.34 -2.53 5.28
C SER A 13 -18.30 -3.66 4.24
N ASN A 14 -18.43 -3.31 2.95
CA ASN A 14 -18.34 -4.29 1.86
C ASN A 14 -16.88 -4.67 1.50
N GLY A 15 -15.92 -3.85 1.90
CA GLY A 15 -14.50 -4.04 1.66
C GLY A 15 -13.69 -2.84 2.12
N VAL A 16 -12.40 -2.85 1.81
CA VAL A 16 -11.47 -1.77 2.15
C VAL A 16 -10.64 -1.35 0.94
N GLU A 17 -10.25 -0.08 0.93
CA GLU A 17 -9.28 0.46 -0.02
C GLU A 17 -7.95 0.71 0.70
N ILE A 18 -6.86 0.15 0.18
CA ILE A 18 -5.49 0.43 0.63
C ILE A 18 -5.04 1.73 -0.03
N HIS A 19 -4.68 2.71 0.79
CA HIS A 19 -4.25 4.01 0.31
C HIS A 19 -2.76 4.04 -0.01
N GLY A 20 -2.41 3.83 -1.29
CA GLY A 20 -1.04 3.90 -1.82
C GLY A 20 -0.83 5.06 -2.79
N ALA A 21 -1.38 6.22 -2.45
CA ALA A 21 -1.39 7.41 -3.31
C ALA A 21 -1.19 8.69 -2.48
N HIS A 22 -1.10 9.84 -3.15
CA HIS A 22 -1.04 11.20 -2.58
C HIS A 22 0.10 11.46 -1.56
N GLY A 23 1.29 10.87 -1.77
CA GLY A 23 2.49 11.06 -0.96
C GLY A 23 2.45 10.36 0.40
N TYR A 24 1.46 9.50 0.67
CA TYR A 24 1.39 8.76 1.93
C TYR A 24 2.36 7.58 1.95
N LEU A 25 2.50 6.96 3.13
CA LEU A 25 3.56 6.01 3.46
C LEU A 25 3.84 4.95 2.38
N ILE A 26 2.81 4.32 1.81
CA ILE A 26 3.00 3.27 0.80
C ILE A 26 3.64 3.85 -0.48
N GLU A 27 3.24 5.06 -0.90
CA GLU A 27 3.83 5.72 -2.08
C GLU A 27 5.29 6.13 -1.83
N LEU A 28 5.64 6.51 -0.60
CA LEU A 28 7.03 6.79 -0.21
C LEU A 28 7.95 5.56 -0.33
N PHE A 29 7.41 4.33 -0.34
CA PHE A 29 8.20 3.13 -0.63
C PHE A 29 8.32 2.85 -2.13
N THR A 30 7.31 3.24 -2.92
CA THR A 30 7.29 3.00 -4.37
C THR A 30 8.07 4.02 -5.17
N GLU A 31 8.20 5.25 -4.66
CA GLU A 31 8.91 6.35 -5.31
C GLU A 31 10.43 6.22 -5.14
N ASP A 32 11.15 6.14 -6.26
CA ASP A 32 12.61 5.95 -6.28
C ASP A 32 13.38 7.20 -5.84
N GLN A 33 12.83 8.39 -6.08
CA GLN A 33 13.39 9.66 -5.64
C GLN A 33 13.32 9.87 -4.12
N VAL A 34 12.45 9.12 -3.42
CA VAL A 34 12.22 9.25 -1.97
C VAL A 34 12.81 8.07 -1.20
N ASN A 35 12.74 6.86 -1.75
CA ASN A 35 13.18 5.64 -1.07
C ASN A 35 14.65 5.31 -1.36
N ASP A 36 15.56 5.92 -0.61
CA ASP A 36 17.02 5.70 -0.70
C ASP A 36 17.53 4.45 0.05
N ARG A 37 16.61 3.57 0.51
CA ARG A 37 16.96 2.36 1.25
C ARG A 37 17.82 1.42 0.41
N THR A 38 18.74 0.74 1.08
CA THR A 38 19.62 -0.30 0.49
C THR A 38 19.28 -1.72 0.96
N ASN A 39 18.21 -1.88 1.74
CA ASN A 39 17.74 -3.17 2.23
C ASN A 39 16.68 -3.78 1.28
N GLN A 40 15.98 -4.83 1.73
CA GLN A 40 14.98 -5.54 0.93
C GLN A 40 13.76 -4.70 0.51
N TYR A 41 13.62 -3.46 0.99
CA TYR A 41 12.55 -2.53 0.65
C TYR A 41 13.00 -1.34 -0.21
N GLY A 42 14.27 -1.31 -0.66
CA GLY A 42 14.82 -0.24 -1.49
C GLY A 42 15.77 -0.72 -2.60
N GLY A 43 16.20 0.20 -3.46
CA GLY A 43 17.29 0.01 -4.42
C GLY A 43 16.95 -0.81 -5.68
N SER A 44 15.72 -1.29 -5.82
CA SER A 44 15.23 -1.91 -7.06
C SER A 44 13.71 -1.81 -7.14
N LEU A 45 13.16 -1.82 -8.36
CA LEU A 45 11.71 -1.80 -8.58
C LEU A 45 10.98 -2.86 -7.75
N LYS A 46 11.50 -4.10 -7.73
CA LYS A 46 10.92 -5.21 -6.95
C LYS A 46 10.88 -4.90 -5.46
N ASN A 47 11.92 -4.26 -4.93
CA ASN A 47 11.98 -3.92 -3.50
C ASN A 47 11.10 -2.71 -3.17
N HIS A 48 10.97 -1.73 -4.06
CA HIS A 48 10.09 -0.57 -3.90
C HIS A 48 8.61 -1.00 -3.83
N SER A 49 8.21 -1.97 -4.64
CA SER A 49 6.85 -2.53 -4.60
C SER A 49 6.59 -3.49 -3.42
N ARG A 50 7.64 -3.98 -2.75
CA ARG A 50 7.53 -5.07 -1.77
C ARG A 50 6.57 -4.72 -0.63
N PHE A 51 6.73 -3.53 -0.05
CA PHE A 51 5.91 -3.11 1.08
C PHE A 51 4.42 -3.03 0.73
N ALA A 52 4.08 -2.47 -0.44
CA ALA A 52 2.71 -2.42 -0.93
C ALA A 52 2.13 -3.82 -1.13
N LEU A 53 2.90 -4.73 -1.72
CA LEU A 53 2.46 -6.11 -1.97
C LEU A 53 2.26 -6.91 -0.68
N GLU A 54 3.14 -6.77 0.31
CA GLU A 54 3.00 -7.41 1.63
C GLU A 54 1.72 -6.95 2.35
N ILE A 55 1.35 -5.66 2.22
CA ILE A 55 0.08 -5.13 2.75
C ILE A 55 -1.12 -5.72 2.02
N VAL A 56 -1.11 -5.71 0.68
CA VAL A 56 -2.20 -6.27 -0.14
C VAL A 56 -2.40 -7.74 0.17
N GLU A 57 -1.32 -8.53 0.24
CA GLU A 57 -1.37 -9.94 0.58
C GLU A 57 -1.92 -10.16 2.00
N SER A 58 -1.41 -9.43 2.99
CA SER A 58 -1.87 -9.57 4.38
C SER A 58 -3.36 -9.23 4.54
N ILE A 59 -3.87 -8.20 3.85
CA ILE A 59 -5.28 -7.80 3.94
C ILE A 59 -6.17 -8.75 3.13
N SER A 60 -5.71 -9.18 1.95
CA SER A 60 -6.44 -10.15 1.12
C SER A 60 -6.61 -11.49 1.82
N ASN A 61 -5.57 -11.96 2.54
CA ASN A 61 -5.65 -13.18 3.35
C ASN A 61 -6.59 -13.05 4.56
N GLU A 62 -6.84 -11.82 5.00
CA GLU A 62 -7.67 -11.53 6.18
C GLU A 62 -9.16 -11.45 5.84
N ILE A 63 -9.54 -10.74 4.76
CA ILE A 63 -10.96 -10.45 4.44
C ILE A 63 -11.43 -11.01 3.08
N GLY A 64 -10.52 -11.63 2.31
CA GLY A 64 -10.74 -12.08 0.94
C GLY A 64 -10.41 -11.02 -0.10
N ALA A 65 -9.70 -11.42 -1.15
CA ALA A 65 -9.20 -10.51 -2.20
C ALA A 65 -10.33 -9.79 -2.97
N ASP A 66 -11.54 -10.37 -3.02
CA ASP A 66 -12.74 -9.77 -3.62
C ASP A 66 -13.20 -8.49 -2.90
N LYS A 67 -12.68 -8.22 -1.70
CA LYS A 67 -13.05 -7.09 -0.84
C LYS A 67 -11.93 -6.07 -0.65
N VAL A 68 -10.85 -6.18 -1.44
CA VAL A 68 -9.66 -5.34 -1.32
C VAL A 68 -9.42 -4.56 -2.60
N GLY A 69 -9.45 -3.24 -2.50
CA GLY A 69 -8.99 -2.32 -3.54
C GLY A 69 -7.67 -1.66 -3.15
N THR A 70 -6.93 -1.15 -4.13
CA THR A 70 -5.75 -0.31 -3.91
C THR A 70 -5.86 0.96 -4.73
N ARG A 71 -5.63 2.11 -4.12
CA ARG A 71 -5.58 3.40 -4.79
C ARG A 71 -4.14 3.82 -5.01
N LEU A 72 -3.83 4.23 -6.24
CA LEU A 72 -2.49 4.62 -6.70
C LEU A 72 -2.55 5.97 -7.43
N SER A 73 -1.46 6.74 -7.36
CA SER A 73 -1.26 7.96 -8.13
C SER A 73 -0.02 7.85 -9.02
N LEU A 74 -0.19 7.45 -10.28
CA LEU A 74 0.95 7.16 -11.18
C LEU A 74 1.66 8.39 -11.75
N TYR A 75 1.04 9.56 -11.64
CA TYR A 75 1.53 10.81 -12.23
C TYR A 75 1.50 11.99 -11.24
N ALA A 76 1.14 11.74 -9.98
CA ALA A 76 1.22 12.78 -8.97
C ALA A 76 2.67 12.89 -8.53
N THR A 77 3.30 14.04 -8.77
CA THR A 77 4.59 14.35 -8.16
C THR A 77 4.38 14.45 -6.66
N SER A 78 5.03 13.57 -5.90
CA SER A 78 5.14 13.70 -4.43
C SER A 78 5.95 14.92 -4.00
N ILE A 79 6.52 15.66 -4.97
CA ILE A 79 7.27 16.89 -4.78
C ILE A 79 6.40 18.06 -5.24
N GLU A 80 5.58 18.57 -4.33
CA GLU A 80 5.20 19.99 -4.33
C GLU A 80 5.49 20.54 -2.92
N ALA A 81 6.31 21.60 -2.91
CA ALA A 81 6.84 22.41 -1.79
C ALA A 81 7.95 21.78 -0.93
#